data_AF-A0A8J8CV04-F1
#
_entry.id   AF-A0A8J8CV04-F1
#
_cell.length_a   1.000
_cell.length_b   1.000
_cell.length_c   1.000
_cell.angle_alpha   90.00
_cell.angle_beta   90.00
_cell.angle_gamma   90.00
#
_symmetry.space_group_name_H-M   'P 1'
#
loop_
_entity.id
_entity.type
_entity.pdbx_description
1 polymer ?
#
loop_
_entity_poly.entity_id
_entity_poly.type
_entity_poly.pdbx_seq_one_letter_code
_entity_poly.pdbx_strand_id
1 'polypeptide(L)'
;MSTTTASDAEALELTRTEQWVLHDVMLRELEAAEESDRSPPWWALAVLEQVESDALSLTCFEAWRVKRAVQSYVERAPDRDRSPARTLLGRIEAAYRSPPAAVQ
;
A
#
# COMPACT_ATOMS: atom_id res chain seq x y z
N MET A 1 19.75 27.34 -4.61
CA MET A 1 19.87 25.97 -5.14
C MET A 1 18.58 25.26 -4.78
N SER A 2 17.57 25.32 -5.64
CA SER A 2 16.29 24.66 -5.41
C SER A 2 16.38 23.25 -5.97
N THR A 3 16.70 22.29 -5.12
CA THR A 3 16.59 20.87 -5.47
C THR A 3 15.10 20.54 -5.35
N THR A 4 14.36 20.65 -6.45
CA THR A 4 13.02 20.07 -6.53
C THR A 4 13.21 18.56 -6.48
N THR A 5 13.11 17.98 -5.29
CA THR A 5 12.83 16.55 -5.13
C THR A 5 11.43 16.35 -5.69
N ALA A 6 11.33 16.09 -7.00
CA ALA A 6 10.13 15.47 -7.53
C ALA A 6 9.98 14.16 -6.75
N SER A 7 8.99 14.12 -5.87
CA SER A 7 8.61 12.85 -5.25
C SER A 7 8.25 11.92 -6.39
N ASP A 8 8.96 10.81 -6.58
CA ASP A 8 8.61 9.72 -7.50
C ASP A 8 7.34 8.98 -7.01
N ALA A 9 6.40 9.72 -6.42
CA ALA A 9 5.13 9.25 -5.93
C ALA A 9 4.07 9.47 -7.00
N GLU A 10 3.36 8.40 -7.35
CA GLU A 10 2.29 8.41 -8.34
C GLU A 10 0.93 8.32 -7.62
N ALA A 11 0.03 9.23 -7.97
CA ALA A 11 -1.31 9.27 -7.39
C ALA A 11 -2.15 8.07 -7.86
N LEU A 12 -2.88 7.46 -6.94
CA LEU A 12 -3.72 6.30 -7.23
C LEU A 12 -5.16 6.56 -6.80
N GLU A 13 -6.04 6.69 -7.79
CA GLU A 13 -7.47 6.84 -7.57
C GLU A 13 -8.08 5.50 -7.15
N LEU A 14 -8.61 5.46 -5.92
CA LEU A 14 -9.27 4.30 -5.34
C LEU A 14 -10.75 4.55 -5.09
N THR A 15 -11.57 3.54 -5.32
CA THR A 15 -12.94 3.50 -4.82
C THR A 15 -12.95 3.37 -3.29
N ARG A 16 -14.06 3.73 -2.65
CA ARG A 16 -14.19 3.63 -1.19
C ARG A 16 -13.97 2.20 -0.67
N THR A 17 -14.36 1.18 -1.43
CA THR A 17 -14.13 -0.21 -1.03
C THR A 17 -12.67 -0.62 -1.17
N GLU A 18 -11.97 -0.14 -2.21
CA GLU A 18 -10.52 -0.36 -2.35
C GLU A 18 -9.74 0.37 -1.26
N GLN A 19 -10.14 1.60 -0.88
CA GLN A 19 -9.57 2.32 0.25
C GLN A 19 -9.74 1.55 1.56
N TRP A 20 -10.94 1.02 1.82
CA TRP A 20 -11.20 0.19 3.01
C TRP A 20 -10.29 -1.03 3.06
N VAL A 21 -10.12 -1.74 1.94
CA VAL A 21 -9.19 -2.87 1.87
C VAL A 21 -7.76 -2.42 2.14
N LEU A 22 -7.30 -1.33 1.52
CA LEU A 22 -5.94 -0.86 1.72
C LEU A 22 -5.70 -0.47 3.19
N HIS A 23 -6.65 0.25 3.80
CA HIS A 23 -6.63 0.58 5.22
C HIS A 23 -6.53 -0.68 6.09
N ASP A 24 -7.39 -1.66 5.85
CA ASP A 24 -7.45 -2.95 6.58
C ASP A 24 -6.15 -3.76 6.45
N VAL A 25 -5.49 -3.70 5.29
CA VAL A 25 -4.19 -4.33 5.04
C VAL A 25 -3.06 -3.59 5.77
N MET A 26 -3.02 -2.26 5.73
CA MET A 26 -2.00 -1.48 6.43
C MET A 26 -2.13 -1.63 7.94
N LEU A 27 -3.35 -1.61 8.48
CA LEU A 27 -3.60 -1.83 9.91
C LEU A 27 -3.04 -3.19 10.37
N ARG A 28 -3.27 -4.26 9.59
CA ARG A 28 -2.71 -5.59 9.89
C ARG A 28 -1.19 -5.64 9.89
N GLU A 29 -0.51 -4.86 9.04
CA GLU A 29 0.96 -4.80 9.04
C GLU A 29 1.49 -4.11 10.31
N LEU A 30 0.75 -3.14 10.85
CA LEU A 30 1.06 -2.49 12.11
C LEU A 30 0.78 -3.42 13.30
N GLU A 31 -0.40 -4.05 13.34
CA GLU A 31 -0.78 -5.04 14.35
C GLU A 31 0.20 -6.22 14.38
N ALA A 32 0.60 -6.76 13.22
CA ALA A 32 1.57 -7.85 13.16
C ALA A 32 2.98 -7.45 13.62
N ALA A 33 3.35 -6.17 13.48
CA ALA A 33 4.60 -5.65 14.04
C ALA A 33 4.52 -5.58 15.56
N GLU A 34 3.41 -5.07 16.09
CA GLU A 34 3.13 -5.01 17.53
C GLU A 34 3.10 -6.41 18.18
N GLU A 35 2.36 -7.35 17.60
CA GLU A 35 2.29 -8.76 18.06
C GLU A 35 3.67 -9.44 18.08
N SER A 36 4.59 -8.98 17.23
CA SER A 36 5.96 -9.51 17.14
C SER A 36 6.98 -8.71 17.96
N ASP A 37 6.57 -7.74 18.78
CA ASP A 37 7.43 -6.82 19.53
C ASP A 37 8.47 -6.09 18.63
N ARG A 38 8.04 -5.74 17.41
CA ARG A 38 8.85 -4.98 16.44
C ARG A 38 8.33 -3.55 16.31
N SER A 39 9.23 -2.63 15.98
CA SER A 39 8.83 -1.27 15.64
C SER A 39 7.86 -1.26 14.45
N PRO A 40 6.82 -0.39 14.49
CA PRO A 40 5.83 -0.33 13.42
C PRO A 40 6.49 0.08 12.10
N PRO A 41 6.15 -0.59 10.98
CA PRO A 41 6.67 -0.23 9.68
C PRO A 41 6.23 1.19 9.27
N TRP A 42 7.19 2.10 9.14
CA TRP A 42 6.92 3.51 8.77
C TRP A 42 6.09 3.66 7.49
N TRP A 43 6.31 2.78 6.51
CA TRP A 43 5.60 2.82 5.22
C TRP A 43 4.12 2.46 5.37
N ALA A 44 3.78 1.57 6.31
CA ALA A 44 2.39 1.22 6.54
C ALA A 44 1.64 2.36 7.24
N LEU A 45 2.28 3.06 8.20
CA LEU A 45 1.76 4.28 8.80
C LEU A 45 1.54 5.38 7.74
N ALA A 46 2.55 5.66 6.93
CA ALA A 46 2.47 6.71 5.90
C ALA A 46 1.36 6.44 4.87
N VAL A 47 1.18 5.19 4.44
CA VAL A 47 0.10 4.82 3.53
C VAL A 47 -1.27 4.90 4.21
N LEU A 48 -1.38 4.51 5.48
CA LEU A 48 -2.62 4.62 6.24
C LEU A 48 -3.08 6.08 6.35
N GLU A 49 -2.18 6.99 6.72
CA GLU A 49 -2.45 8.44 6.81
C GLU A 49 -2.93 9.03 5.46
N GLN A 50 -2.33 8.59 4.35
CA GLN A 50 -2.74 9.02 3.01
C GLN A 50 -4.14 8.50 2.62
N VAL A 51 -4.45 7.25 2.95
CA VAL A 51 -5.78 6.66 2.71
C VAL A 51 -6.85 7.36 3.54
N GLU A 52 -6.57 7.66 4.81
CA GLU A 52 -7.48 8.41 5.68
C GLU A 52 -7.72 9.84 5.21
N SER A 53 -6.76 10.41 4.47
CA SER A 53 -6.84 11.74 3.87
C SER A 53 -7.46 11.75 2.47
N ASP A 54 -7.93 10.60 1.96
CA ASP A 54 -8.45 10.43 0.59
C ASP A 54 -7.47 10.90 -0.51
N ALA A 55 -6.16 10.87 -0.25
CA ALA A 55 -5.12 11.40 -1.12
C ALA A 55 -3.93 10.44 -1.23
N LEU A 56 -4.15 9.29 -1.88
CA LEU A 56 -3.14 8.24 -2.01
C LEU A 56 -2.14 8.55 -3.12
N SER A 57 -0.86 8.62 -2.78
CA SER A 57 0.24 8.76 -3.72
C SER A 57 1.44 7.94 -3.25
N LEU A 58 1.70 6.81 -3.92
CA LEU A 58 2.73 5.87 -3.48
C LEU A 58 4.04 6.11 -4.23
N THR A 59 5.13 6.16 -3.47
CA THR A 59 6.48 5.98 -4.02
C THR A 59 6.67 4.55 -4.53
N CYS A 60 7.66 4.31 -5.40
CA CYS A 60 8.01 2.96 -5.85
C CYS A 60 8.26 1.97 -4.70
N PHE A 61 8.86 2.42 -3.59
CA PHE A 61 9.12 1.58 -2.42
C PHE A 61 7.82 1.19 -1.72
N GLU A 62 6.96 2.17 -1.42
CA GLU A 62 5.66 1.94 -0.78
C GLU A 62 4.78 1.07 -1.66
N ALA A 63 4.72 1.34 -2.96
CA ALA A 63 3.97 0.52 -3.93
C ALA A 63 4.40 -0.95 -3.92
N TRP A 64 5.72 -1.21 -3.86
CA TRP A 64 6.23 -2.58 -3.77
C TRP A 64 5.86 -3.25 -2.45
N ARG A 65 5.93 -2.52 -1.32
CA ARG A 65 5.52 -3.04 0.00
C ARG A 65 4.02 -3.32 0.06
N VAL A 66 3.20 -2.37 -0.39
CA VAL A 66 1.73 -2.49 -0.45
C VAL A 66 1.34 -3.65 -1.36
N LYS A 67 1.96 -3.78 -2.55
CA LYS A 67 1.71 -4.92 -3.46
C LYS A 67 1.87 -6.25 -2.72
N ARG A 68 2.99 -6.46 -2.03
CA ARG A 68 3.26 -7.71 -1.29
C ARG A 68 2.29 -7.95 -0.14
N ALA A 69 1.92 -6.89 0.59
CA ALA A 69 0.95 -6.97 1.68
C ALA A 69 -0.45 -7.35 1.14
N VAL A 70 -0.91 -6.67 0.08
CA VAL A 70 -2.20 -6.96 -0.57
C VAL A 70 -2.22 -8.36 -1.17
N GLN A 71 -1.13 -8.82 -1.81
CA GLN A 71 -1.02 -10.20 -2.29
C GLN A 71 -1.20 -11.22 -1.16
N SER A 72 -0.53 -11.01 -0.04
CA SER A 72 -0.62 -11.88 1.15
C SER A 72 -2.00 -11.84 1.81
N TYR A 73 -2.73 -10.73 1.65
CA TYR A 73 -4.09 -10.54 2.14
C TYR A 73 -5.12 -11.26 1.25
N VAL A 74 -5.03 -11.14 -0.07
CA VAL A 74 -6.01 -11.71 -1.04
C VAL A 74 -6.26 -13.20 -0.81
N GLU A 75 -5.24 -13.95 -0.40
CA GLU A 75 -5.34 -15.39 -0.11
C GLU A 75 -6.27 -15.69 1.08
N ARG A 76 -6.28 -14.81 2.10
CA ARG A 76 -7.01 -14.96 3.36
C ARG A 76 -8.16 -13.97 3.52
N ALA A 77 -8.41 -13.13 2.51
CA ALA A 77 -9.43 -12.10 2.54
C ALA A 77 -10.83 -12.71 2.70
N PRO A 78 -11.71 -12.09 3.52
CA PRO A 78 -13.12 -12.45 3.53
C PRO A 78 -13.74 -12.14 2.16
N ASP A 79 -14.85 -12.81 1.82
CA ASP A 79 -15.39 -12.79 0.46
C ASP A 79 -15.76 -11.39 -0.04
N ARG A 80 -16.23 -10.52 0.87
CA ARG A 80 -16.55 -9.11 0.56
C ARG A 80 -15.34 -8.29 0.09
N ASP A 81 -14.13 -8.64 0.57
CA ASP A 81 -12.91 -7.88 0.34
C ASP A 81 -12.07 -8.48 -0.79
N ARG A 82 -12.35 -9.73 -1.18
CA ARG A 82 -11.56 -10.48 -2.17
C ARG A 82 -11.55 -9.84 -3.57
N SER A 83 -12.70 -9.40 -4.06
CA SER A 83 -12.78 -8.73 -5.38
C SER A 83 -12.12 -7.34 -5.34
N PRO A 84 -12.44 -6.44 -4.38
CA PRO A 84 -11.75 -5.16 -4.25
C PRO A 84 -10.24 -5.30 -4.08
N ALA A 85 -9.77 -6.26 -3.28
CA ALA A 85 -8.35 -6.52 -3.07
C ALA A 85 -7.61 -6.92 -4.36
N ARG A 86 -8.25 -7.75 -5.20
CA ARG A 86 -7.68 -8.11 -6.51
C ARG A 86 -7.65 -6.93 -7.47
N THR A 87 -8.69 -6.09 -7.49
CA THR A 87 -8.70 -4.88 -8.32
C THR A 87 -7.62 -3.90 -7.87
N LEU A 88 -7.49 -3.67 -6.56
CA LEU A 88 -6.43 -2.86 -5.97
C LEU A 88 -5.04 -3.38 -6.38
N LEU A 89 -4.81 -4.69 -6.27
CA LEU A 89 -3.55 -5.30 -6.70
C LEU A 89 -3.27 -5.04 -8.18
N GLY A 90 -4.25 -5.23 -9.06
CA GLY A 90 -4.10 -4.95 -10.49
C GLY A 90 -3.81 -3.48 -10.79
N ARG A 91 -4.42 -2.55 -10.06
CA ARG A 91 -4.13 -1.10 -10.16
C ARG A 91 -2.69 -0.78 -9.78
N ILE A 92 -2.20 -1.33 -8.66
CA ILE A 92 -0.81 -1.16 -8.23
C ILE A 92 0.15 -1.76 -9.26
N GLU A 93 -0.13 -2.95 -9.80
CA GLU A 93 0.72 -3.57 -10.81
C GLU A 93 0.77 -2.80 -12.14
N ALA A 94 -0.35 -2.16 -12.52
CA ALA A 94 -0.42 -1.34 -13.72
C ALA A 94 0.36 -0.03 -13.59
N ALA A 95 0.26 0.62 -12.42
CA ALA A 95 1.00 1.85 -12.11
C ALA A 95 2.51 1.56 -11.97
N TYR A 96 2.88 0.51 -11.23
CA TYR A 96 4.27 0.24 -10.85
C TYR A 96 4.83 -0.98 -11.59
N ARG A 97 5.17 -0.78 -12.87
CA ARG A 97 5.64 -1.84 -13.79
C ARG A 97 7.05 -2.39 -13.49
N SER A 98 7.85 -1.72 -12.65
CA SER A 98 9.20 -2.14 -12.29
C SER A 98 9.43 -2.12 -10.78
N PRO A 99 10.03 -3.17 -10.17
CA PRO A 99 10.40 -3.16 -8.76
C PRO A 99 11.50 -2.12 -8.48
N PRO A 100 11.58 -1.58 -7.26
CA PRO A 100 12.63 -0.63 -6.89
C PRO A 100 14.01 -1.28 -7.04
N ALA A 101 14.97 -0.54 -7.60
CA ALA A 101 16.35 -1.02 -7.82
C ALA A 101 17.05 -1.51 -6.55
N ALA A 102 16.60 -1.09 -5.37
CA ALA A 102 17.11 -1.53 -4.07
C ALA A 102 16.72 -2.98 -3.68
N VAL A 103 15.89 -3.65 -4.49
CA VAL A 103 15.42 -5.03 -4.26
C VAL A 103 15.78 -5.98 -5.42
N GLN A 104 16.62 -5.52 -6.35
CA GLN A 104 17.26 -6.34 -7.39
C GLN A 104 18.65 -6.76 -6.95
#